data_AF-A0A832J8D0-F1
#
_entry.id   AF-A0A832J8D0-F1
#
_cell.length_a   1.000
_cell.length_b   1.000
_cell.length_c   1.000
_cell.angle_alpha   90.00
_cell.angle_beta   90.00
_cell.angle_gamma   90.00
#
_symmetry.space_group_name_H-M   'P 1'
#
loop_
_entity.id
_entity.type
_entity.pdbx_description
1 polymer ?
#
loop_
_entity_poly.entity_id
_entity_poly.type
_entity_poly.pdbx_seq_one_letter_code
_entity_poly.pdbx_strand_id
1 'polypeptide(L)'
;MALVNMRDMIYHAYENSYAVGAFDLVSLDFLEAVIDAAERCRAPVILSIAEPHFAHYDFELMMPAVEAAAKRAAVPVAIQLDHGSSLASATQAINLGCNGVMLDASNMSLPDNINATKTVVDMAHQCGVPVVGELGYVAGMEGEGAKQHPGATELTIPAEAQA
;
A
#
# COMPACT_ATOMS: atom_id res chain seq x y z
N MET A 1 18.38 10.78 -4.21
CA MET A 1 16.95 10.88 -4.58
C MET A 1 16.16 10.40 -3.38
N ALA A 2 15.04 11.05 -3.05
CA ALA A 2 14.25 10.74 -1.86
C ALA A 2 13.35 9.50 -1.99
N LEU A 3 13.01 9.09 -3.22
CA LEU A 3 12.29 7.84 -3.45
C LEU A 3 13.18 6.64 -3.04
N VAL A 4 12.74 5.88 -2.04
CA VAL A 4 13.48 4.76 -1.46
C VAL A 4 12.70 3.45 -1.57
N ASN A 5 13.39 2.32 -1.43
CA ASN A 5 12.71 1.03 -1.35
C ASN A 5 11.80 0.98 -0.10
N MET A 6 10.52 0.69 -0.29
CA MET A 6 9.53 0.65 0.80
C MET A 6 9.87 -0.41 1.86
N ARG A 7 10.48 -1.54 1.46
CA ARG A 7 10.92 -2.58 2.39
C ARG A 7 11.94 -1.99 3.35
N ASP A 8 13.01 -1.40 2.82
CA ASP A 8 14.09 -0.86 3.63
C ASP A 8 13.59 0.27 4.55
N MET A 9 12.62 1.08 4.08
CA MET A 9 11.93 2.08 4.90
C MET A 9 11.20 1.46 6.10
N ILE A 10 10.42 0.40 5.88
CA ILE A 10 9.65 -0.27 6.94
C ILE A 10 10.56 -1.00 7.92
N TYR A 11 11.58 -1.71 7.43
CA TYR A 11 12.55 -2.39 8.31
C TYR A 11 13.34 -1.40 9.16
N HIS A 12 13.74 -0.26 8.59
CA HIS A 12 14.37 0.80 9.37
C HIS A 12 13.43 1.32 10.48
N ALA A 13 12.14 1.50 10.17
CA ALA A 13 11.15 1.92 11.16
C ALA A 13 10.97 0.90 12.29
N TYR A 14 10.87 -0.39 11.94
CA TYR A 14 10.79 -1.50 12.88
C TYR A 14 12.02 -1.57 13.81
N GLU A 15 13.22 -1.53 13.24
CA GLU A 15 14.49 -1.58 13.99
C GLU A 15 14.68 -0.38 14.92
N ASN A 16 14.10 0.77 14.57
CA ASN A 16 14.22 2.02 15.35
C ASN A 16 12.94 2.34 16.14
N SER A 17 12.02 1.40 16.30
CA SER A 17 10.82 1.52 17.15
C SER A 17 9.92 2.73 16.82
N TYR A 18 9.72 3.00 15.53
CA TYR A 18 8.75 4.00 15.08
C TYR A 18 7.88 3.46 13.92
N ALA A 19 6.83 4.20 13.56
CA ALA A 19 5.95 3.86 12.45
C ALA A 19 6.07 4.90 11.32
N VAL A 20 5.82 4.46 10.09
CA VAL A 20 5.70 5.33 8.92
C VAL A 20 4.24 5.47 8.57
N GLY A 21 3.77 6.71 8.36
CA GLY A 21 2.41 6.96 7.90
C GLY A 21 2.28 6.66 6.40
N ALA A 22 1.25 5.91 6.04
CA ALA A 22 0.73 5.80 4.68
C ALA A 22 -0.52 6.67 4.57
N PHE A 23 -0.52 7.62 3.63
CA PHE A 23 -1.61 8.57 3.45
C PHE A 23 -2.17 8.46 2.03
N ASP A 24 -3.46 8.17 1.95
CA ASP A 24 -4.16 8.08 0.67
C ASP A 24 -4.25 9.42 -0.03
N LEU A 25 -3.95 9.39 -1.32
CA LEU A 25 -4.04 10.54 -2.19
C LEU A 25 -5.34 10.49 -2.99
N VAL A 26 -6.09 11.59 -2.98
CA VAL A 26 -7.31 11.78 -3.79
C VAL A 26 -7.24 13.04 -4.65
N SER A 27 -6.16 13.81 -4.55
CA SER A 27 -5.93 15.05 -5.32
C SER A 27 -4.47 15.52 -5.21
N LEU A 28 -4.10 16.49 -6.04
CA LEU A 28 -2.81 17.18 -5.93
C LEU A 28 -2.67 18.00 -4.64
N ASP A 29 -3.77 18.55 -4.12
CA ASP A 29 -3.75 19.28 -2.85
C ASP A 29 -3.35 18.35 -1.68
N PHE A 30 -3.83 17.11 -1.70
CA PHE A 30 -3.42 16.08 -0.74
C PHE A 30 -1.94 15.72 -0.89
N LEU A 31 -1.48 15.54 -2.14
CA LEU A 31 -0.07 15.25 -2.42
C LEU A 31 0.85 16.36 -1.85
N GLU A 32 0.54 17.62 -2.12
CA GLU A 32 1.30 18.76 -1.63
C GLU A 32 1.28 18.83 -0.10
N ALA A 33 0.10 18.66 0.52
CA ALA A 33 -0.05 18.71 1.97
C ALA A 33 0.72 17.59 2.69
N VAL A 34 0.68 16.36 2.16
CA VAL A 34 1.38 15.21 2.75
C VAL A 34 2.90 15.41 2.65
N ILE A 35 3.42 15.84 1.50
CA ILE A 35 4.85 16.09 1.32
C ILE A 35 5.33 17.24 2.22
N ASP A 36 4.62 18.38 2.25
CA ASP A 36 4.97 19.53 3.08
C ASP A 36 4.96 19.16 4.58
N ALA A 37 3.96 18.38 5.04
CA ALA A 37 3.93 17.88 6.40
C ALA A 37 5.10 16.94 6.71
N ALA A 38 5.41 15.99 5.83
CA ALA A 38 6.51 15.05 6.00
C ALA A 38 7.86 15.77 6.09
N GLU A 39 8.09 16.77 5.23
CA GLU A 39 9.31 17.59 5.24
C GLU A 39 9.45 18.43 6.51
N ARG A 40 8.38 19.10 6.95
CA ARG A 40 8.39 19.89 8.21
C ARG A 40 8.64 19.01 9.43
N CYS A 41 8.05 17.83 9.46
CA CYS A 41 8.26 16.84 10.52
C CYS A 41 9.61 16.13 10.41
N ARG A 42 10.32 16.25 9.27
CA ARG A 42 11.53 15.49 8.94
C ARG A 42 11.31 13.98 9.10
N ALA A 43 10.15 13.50 8.65
CA ALA A 43 9.71 12.13 8.80
C ALA A 43 9.60 11.44 7.42
N PRO A 44 9.91 10.13 7.33
CA PRO A 44 9.59 9.35 6.14
C PRO A 44 8.08 9.22 5.95
N VAL A 45 7.63 9.03 4.71
CA VAL A 45 6.21 8.92 4.37
C VAL A 45 5.96 7.95 3.21
N ILE A 46 4.82 7.26 3.25
CA ILE A 46 4.29 6.47 2.14
C ILE A 46 3.12 7.25 1.51
N LEU A 47 3.23 7.51 0.22
CA LEU A 47 2.13 8.04 -0.60
C LEU A 47 1.29 6.85 -1.06
N SER A 48 0.06 6.76 -0.59
CA SER A 48 -0.81 5.62 -0.80
C SER A 48 -1.85 5.91 -1.88
N ILE A 49 -2.11 4.90 -2.72
CA ILE A 49 -3.04 4.92 -3.85
C ILE A 49 -4.00 3.75 -3.68
N ALA A 50 -5.15 3.99 -3.07
CA ALA A 50 -6.13 2.95 -2.77
C ALA A 50 -7.00 2.58 -3.99
N GLU A 51 -7.00 1.30 -4.37
CA GLU A 51 -7.81 0.79 -5.49
C GLU A 51 -9.32 1.09 -5.35
N PRO A 52 -9.95 1.04 -4.16
CA PRO A 52 -11.35 1.45 -3.99
C PRO A 52 -11.68 2.86 -4.49
N HIS A 53 -10.68 3.75 -4.54
CA HIS A 53 -10.87 5.13 -5.01
C HIS A 53 -10.79 5.26 -6.54
N PHE A 54 -10.42 4.21 -7.28
CA PHE A 54 -10.19 4.27 -8.74
C PHE A 54 -11.49 4.54 -9.52
N ALA A 55 -12.65 4.26 -8.92
CA ALA A 55 -13.96 4.62 -9.48
C ALA A 55 -14.22 6.14 -9.48
N HIS A 56 -13.46 6.91 -8.70
CA HIS A 56 -13.68 8.34 -8.48
C HIS A 56 -12.55 9.22 -8.99
N TYR A 57 -11.32 8.70 -9.08
CA TYR A 57 -10.14 9.46 -9.45
C TYR A 57 -9.31 8.76 -10.53
N ASP A 58 -8.81 9.54 -11.47
CA ASP A 58 -7.89 9.07 -12.50
C ASP A 58 -6.46 9.02 -11.94
N PHE A 59 -6.12 7.88 -11.35
CA PHE A 59 -4.80 7.67 -10.78
C PHE A 59 -3.70 7.57 -11.82
N GLU A 60 -3.99 7.07 -13.02
CA GLU A 60 -2.99 7.05 -14.11
C GLU A 60 -2.54 8.46 -14.46
N LEU A 61 -3.48 9.42 -14.49
CA LEU A 61 -3.18 10.83 -14.69
C LEU A 61 -2.42 11.46 -13.51
N MET A 62 -2.69 11.01 -12.27
CA MET A 62 -2.06 11.58 -11.07
C MET A 62 -0.64 11.06 -10.81
N MET A 63 -0.36 9.79 -11.16
CA MET A 63 0.89 9.12 -10.83
C MET A 63 2.17 9.84 -11.29
N PRO A 64 2.24 10.46 -12.49
CA PRO A 64 3.41 11.26 -12.87
C PRO A 64 3.72 12.40 -11.89
N ALA A 65 2.69 13.05 -11.32
CA ALA A 65 2.88 14.09 -10.31
C ALA A 65 3.34 13.52 -8.97
N VAL A 66 2.76 12.39 -8.54
CA VAL A 66 3.14 11.65 -7.33
C VAL A 66 4.61 11.23 -7.39
N GLU A 67 5.02 10.62 -8.50
CA GLU A 67 6.39 10.16 -8.69
C GLU A 67 7.38 11.34 -8.72
N ALA A 68 7.03 12.44 -9.39
CA ALA A 68 7.84 13.65 -9.42
C ALA A 68 8.00 14.27 -8.02
N ALA A 69 6.93 14.33 -7.23
CA ALA A 69 6.96 14.84 -5.86
C ALA A 69 7.83 13.95 -4.96
N ALA A 70 7.64 12.63 -5.00
CA ALA A 70 8.43 11.68 -4.22
C ALA A 70 9.95 11.76 -4.52
N LYS A 71 10.32 11.94 -5.80
CA LYS A 71 11.73 12.10 -6.21
C LYS A 71 12.35 13.41 -5.72
N ARG A 72 11.55 14.48 -5.61
CA ARG A 72 11.96 15.85 -5.25
C ARG A 72 11.97 16.11 -3.74
N ALA A 73 11.29 15.29 -2.95
CA ALA A 73 11.17 15.48 -1.52
C ALA A 73 12.53 15.54 -0.80
N ALA A 74 12.58 16.23 0.33
CA ALA A 74 13.76 16.30 1.20
C ALA A 74 13.85 15.15 2.23
N VAL A 75 12.81 14.31 2.32
CA VAL A 75 12.68 13.16 3.23
C VAL A 75 12.49 11.86 2.45
N PRO A 76 12.73 10.66 3.03
CA PRO A 76 12.48 9.40 2.33
C PRO A 76 11.00 9.21 2.01
N VAL A 77 10.68 8.88 0.76
CA VAL A 77 9.32 8.65 0.28
C VAL A 77 9.22 7.27 -0.40
N ALA A 78 8.10 6.59 -0.19
CA ALA A 78 7.68 5.42 -0.97
C ALA A 78 6.28 5.66 -1.55
N ILE A 79 5.92 4.88 -2.57
CA ILE A 79 4.60 4.95 -3.24
C ILE A 79 4.00 3.55 -3.25
N GLN A 80 2.80 3.41 -2.69
CA GLN A 80 2.15 2.12 -2.48
C GLN A 80 0.80 2.05 -3.20
N LEU A 81 0.52 0.92 -3.84
CA LEU A 81 -0.87 0.51 -4.13
C LEU A 81 -1.50 -0.04 -2.85
N ASP A 82 -2.67 0.44 -2.52
CA ASP A 82 -3.41 0.03 -1.32
C ASP A 82 -4.71 -0.70 -1.67
N HIS A 83 -5.05 -1.71 -0.87
CA HIS A 83 -6.17 -2.65 -1.11
C HIS A 83 -6.25 -3.19 -2.54
N GLY A 84 -5.11 -3.60 -3.12
CA GLY A 84 -5.05 -4.19 -4.44
C GLY A 84 -5.89 -5.48 -4.52
N SER A 85 -6.73 -5.64 -5.55
CA SER A 85 -7.68 -6.75 -5.66
C SER A 85 -7.16 -7.96 -6.44
N SER A 86 -6.07 -7.79 -7.20
CA SER A 86 -5.59 -8.80 -8.14
C SER A 86 -4.14 -8.62 -8.58
N LEU A 87 -3.55 -9.67 -9.16
CA LEU A 87 -2.26 -9.61 -9.84
C LEU A 87 -2.21 -8.53 -10.93
N ALA A 88 -3.30 -8.35 -11.67
CA ALA A 88 -3.39 -7.35 -12.73
C ALA A 88 -3.29 -5.93 -12.15
N SER A 89 -4.01 -5.65 -11.05
CA SER A 89 -3.93 -4.38 -10.33
C SER A 89 -2.52 -4.11 -9.82
N ALA A 90 -1.90 -5.09 -9.14
CA ALA A 90 -0.51 -4.96 -8.68
C ALA A 90 0.48 -4.70 -9.83
N THR A 91 0.31 -5.39 -10.97
CA THR A 91 1.13 -5.19 -12.16
C THR A 91 0.97 -3.78 -12.73
N GLN A 92 -0.26 -3.30 -12.84
CA GLN A 92 -0.56 -1.95 -13.32
C GLN A 92 0.04 -0.89 -12.41
N ALA A 93 -0.12 -1.03 -11.09
CA ALA A 93 0.44 -0.09 -10.12
C ALA A 93 1.98 0.00 -10.21
N ILE A 94 2.66 -1.14 -10.33
CA ILE A 94 4.12 -1.18 -10.53
C ILE A 94 4.50 -0.47 -11.84
N ASN A 95 3.77 -0.71 -12.93
CA ASN A 95 4.01 -0.01 -14.21
C ASN A 95 3.80 1.50 -14.13
N LEU A 96 2.89 1.97 -13.26
CA LEU A 96 2.63 3.38 -13.03
C LEU A 96 3.65 4.04 -12.08
N GLY A 97 4.54 3.26 -11.45
CA GLY A 97 5.61 3.77 -10.59
C GLY A 97 5.42 3.52 -9.10
N CYS A 98 4.44 2.71 -8.69
CA CYS A 98 4.38 2.23 -7.31
C CYS A 98 5.60 1.35 -7.01
N ASN A 99 6.24 1.58 -5.86
CA ASN A 99 7.39 0.82 -5.40
C ASN A 99 7.11 0.05 -4.09
N GLY A 100 5.83 -0.15 -3.81
CA GLY A 100 5.24 -1.14 -2.92
C GLY A 100 3.83 -1.45 -3.40
N VAL A 101 3.35 -2.67 -3.14
CA VAL A 101 1.96 -3.05 -3.46
C VAL A 101 1.34 -3.82 -2.32
N MET A 102 0.05 -3.62 -2.09
CA MET A 102 -0.75 -4.44 -1.19
C MET A 102 -1.70 -5.32 -2.02
N LEU A 103 -1.84 -6.59 -1.62
CA LEU A 103 -2.94 -7.43 -2.06
C LEU A 103 -3.88 -7.66 -0.88
N ASP A 104 -5.13 -7.26 -1.05
CA ASP A 104 -6.21 -7.60 -0.13
C ASP A 104 -6.96 -8.83 -0.64
N ALA A 105 -6.56 -9.99 -0.11
CA ALA A 105 -7.24 -11.27 -0.29
C ALA A 105 -7.84 -11.77 1.04
N SER A 106 -8.10 -10.85 1.98
CA SER A 106 -8.58 -11.16 3.34
C SER A 106 -9.93 -11.88 3.36
N ASN A 107 -10.73 -11.70 2.31
CA ASN A 107 -12.03 -12.34 2.12
C ASN A 107 -11.95 -13.81 1.61
N MET A 108 -10.76 -14.29 1.25
CA MET A 108 -10.55 -15.65 0.76
C MET A 108 -10.26 -16.63 1.90
N SER A 109 -10.33 -17.94 1.61
CA SER A 109 -9.82 -18.94 2.56
C SER A 109 -8.30 -18.73 2.76
N LEU A 110 -7.76 -19.04 3.95
CA LEU A 110 -6.33 -18.87 4.21
C LEU A 110 -5.42 -19.51 3.12
N PRO A 111 -5.66 -20.76 2.67
CA PRO A 111 -4.87 -21.32 1.57
C PRO A 111 -4.97 -20.54 0.25
N ASP A 112 -6.15 -20.01 -0.08
CA ASP A 112 -6.34 -19.23 -1.30
C ASP A 112 -5.69 -17.84 -1.21
N ASN A 113 -5.78 -17.19 -0.03
CA ASN A 113 -5.07 -15.94 0.25
C ASN A 113 -3.55 -16.14 0.13
N ILE A 114 -2.98 -17.16 0.77
CA ILE A 114 -1.55 -17.48 0.66
C ILE A 114 -1.15 -17.68 -0.82
N ASN A 115 -1.93 -18.42 -1.60
CA ASN A 115 -1.64 -18.67 -3.01
C ASN A 115 -1.73 -17.40 -3.87
N ALA A 116 -2.76 -16.58 -3.66
CA ALA A 116 -2.95 -15.32 -4.38
C ALA A 116 -1.83 -14.32 -4.04
N THR A 117 -1.57 -14.12 -2.75
CA THR A 117 -0.51 -13.25 -2.24
C THR A 117 0.86 -13.71 -2.75
N LYS A 118 1.14 -15.03 -2.71
CA LYS A 118 2.39 -15.60 -3.25
C LYS A 118 2.56 -15.30 -4.73
N THR A 119 1.49 -15.37 -5.51
CA THR A 119 1.55 -15.08 -6.95
C THR A 119 1.95 -13.61 -7.20
N VAL A 120 1.42 -12.68 -6.41
CA VAL A 120 1.80 -11.26 -6.48
C VAL A 120 3.25 -11.05 -6.01
N VAL A 121 3.65 -11.70 -4.92
CA VAL A 121 5.03 -11.70 -4.40
C VAL A 121 6.02 -12.17 -5.45
N ASP A 122 5.77 -13.31 -6.09
CA ASP A 122 6.68 -13.92 -7.07
C ASP A 122 6.86 -13.01 -8.30
N MET A 123 5.85 -12.20 -8.64
CA MET A 123 5.94 -11.18 -9.70
C MET A 123 6.65 -9.90 -9.21
N ALA A 124 6.17 -9.29 -8.13
CA ALA A 124 6.64 -7.98 -7.65
C ALA A 124 8.12 -8.02 -7.22
N HIS A 125 8.57 -9.14 -6.63
CA HIS A 125 9.97 -9.32 -6.26
C HIS A 125 10.92 -9.36 -7.45
N GLN A 126 10.47 -9.76 -8.65
CA GLN A 126 11.28 -9.65 -9.87
C GLN A 126 11.54 -8.19 -10.26
N CYS A 127 10.67 -7.28 -9.82
CA CYS A 127 10.81 -5.83 -9.99
C CYS A 127 11.46 -5.14 -8.78
N GLY A 128 11.85 -5.89 -7.74
CA GLY A 128 12.38 -5.32 -6.49
C GLY A 128 11.33 -4.58 -5.63
N VAL A 129 10.05 -4.85 -5.87
CA VAL A 129 8.91 -4.21 -5.19
C VAL A 129 8.40 -5.12 -4.07
N PRO A 130 8.35 -4.67 -2.79
CA PRO A 130 7.78 -5.44 -1.70
C PRO A 130 6.26 -5.53 -1.79
N VAL A 131 5.71 -6.58 -1.18
CA VAL A 131 4.28 -6.85 -1.12
C VAL A 131 3.80 -6.86 0.32
N VAL A 132 2.68 -6.19 0.58
CA VAL A 132 1.89 -6.31 1.82
C VAL A 132 0.72 -7.26 1.55
N GLY A 133 0.52 -8.25 2.41
CA GLY A 133 -0.67 -9.11 2.41
C GLY A 133 -1.53 -8.83 3.63
N GLU A 134 -2.84 -8.98 3.48
CA GLU A 134 -3.80 -8.83 4.58
C GLU A 134 -4.32 -10.18 5.07
N LEU A 135 -4.44 -10.31 6.40
CA LEU A 135 -5.11 -11.43 7.06
C LEU A 135 -5.98 -10.92 8.20
N GLY A 136 -7.20 -11.45 8.29
CA GLY A 136 -8.19 -11.05 9.29
C GLY A 136 -9.17 -10.04 8.72
N TYR A 137 -9.73 -9.19 9.58
CA TYR A 137 -10.78 -8.26 9.21
C TYR A 137 -10.51 -6.86 9.79
N VAL A 138 -10.48 -5.85 8.91
CA VAL A 138 -10.51 -4.44 9.28
C VAL A 138 -11.95 -3.96 9.35
N ALA A 139 -12.42 -3.61 10.54
CA ALA A 139 -13.77 -3.09 10.74
C ALA A 139 -13.90 -1.66 10.21
N GLY A 140 -14.71 -1.46 9.16
CA GLY A 140 -14.93 -0.12 8.58
C GLY A 140 -15.59 -0.16 7.22
N MET A 141 -15.89 1.04 6.69
CA MET A 141 -16.34 1.28 5.32
C MET A 141 -15.14 1.70 4.45
N GLU A 142 -14.00 1.02 4.56
CA GLU A 142 -12.95 1.13 3.55
C GLU A 142 -13.27 0.10 2.47
N GLY A 143 -13.76 0.59 1.33
CA GLY A 143 -14.44 -0.22 0.33
C GLY A 143 -15.85 -0.65 0.76
N GLU A 144 -16.77 -0.83 -0.19
CA GLU A 144 -18.19 -1.14 0.04
C GLU A 144 -18.47 -2.55 0.65
N GLY A 145 -17.50 -3.14 1.35
CA GLY A 145 -17.50 -4.53 1.84
C GLY A 145 -18.00 -4.74 3.26
N ALA A 146 -18.26 -3.70 4.04
CA ALA A 146 -18.67 -3.80 5.46
C ALA A 146 -19.90 -4.71 5.70
N LYS A 147 -20.75 -4.88 4.69
CA LYS A 147 -21.96 -5.73 4.74
C LYS A 147 -21.80 -7.09 4.04
N GLN A 148 -20.69 -7.31 3.35
CA GLN A 148 -20.49 -8.46 2.45
C GLN A 148 -19.62 -9.56 3.07
N HIS A 149 -19.03 -9.34 4.25
CA HIS A 149 -18.31 -10.40 4.96
C HIS A 149 -19.30 -11.34 5.68
N PRO A 150 -19.32 -12.65 5.37
CA PRO A 150 -20.30 -13.59 5.92
C PRO A 150 -20.00 -14.06 7.36
N GLY A 151 -19.08 -13.41 8.09
CA GLY A 151 -18.53 -13.91 9.36
C GLY A 151 -18.60 -12.92 10.52
N ALA A 152 -18.37 -13.42 11.73
CA ALA A 152 -18.15 -12.59 12.90
C ALA A 152 -16.88 -11.75 12.71
N THR A 153 -16.82 -10.56 13.32
CA THR A 153 -15.61 -9.73 13.43
C THR A 153 -14.54 -10.52 14.20
N GLU A 154 -13.70 -11.27 13.48
CA GLU A 154 -12.67 -12.11 14.07
C GLU A 154 -11.30 -11.44 13.89
N LEU A 155 -10.60 -11.23 15.00
CA LEU A 155 -9.23 -10.72 15.00
C LEU A 155 -8.31 -11.75 14.35
N THR A 156 -7.26 -11.28 13.68
CA THR A 156 -6.22 -12.13 13.08
C THR A 156 -5.68 -13.14 14.10
N ILE A 157 -5.70 -14.43 13.73
CA ILE A 157 -5.19 -15.51 14.58
C ILE A 157 -3.66 -15.57 14.44
N PRO A 158 -2.88 -15.48 15.53
CA PRO A 158 -1.41 -15.47 15.43
C PRO A 158 -0.80 -16.68 14.73
N ALA A 159 -1.41 -17.86 14.87
CA ALA A 159 -0.94 -19.08 14.20
C ALA A 159 -1.15 -19.02 12.68
N GLU A 160 -2.19 -18.34 12.20
CA GLU A 160 -2.45 -18.14 10.78
C GLU A 160 -1.51 -17.07 10.19
N ALA A 161 -1.21 -16.01 10.95
CA ALA A 161 -0.24 -14.99 10.55
C ALA A 161 1.21 -15.53 10.45
N GLN A 162 1.51 -16.65 11.11
CA GLN A 162 2.81 -17.31 11.04
C GLN A 162 2.94 -18.27 9.84
N ALA A 163 1.82 -18.76 9.31
CA ALA A 163 1.77 -19.81 8.28
C ALA A 163 2.24 -19.29 6.90
#